data_AF-X0VLS5-F1
#
_entry.id   AF-X0VLS5-F1
#
_cell.length_a   1.000
_cell.length_b   1.000
_cell.length_c   1.000
_cell.angle_alpha   90.00
_cell.angle_beta   90.00
_cell.angle_gamma   90.00
#
_symmetry.space_group_name_H-M   'P 1'
#
loop_
_entity.id
_entity.type
_entity.pdbx_description
1 polymer ?
#
loop_
_entity_poly.entity_id
_entity_poly.type
_entity_poly.pdbx_seq_one_letter_code
_entity_poly.pdbx_strand_id
1 'polypeptide(L)'
;HRLTATRAGYTTQQVTIKPSQSIYTLTMQSSSGNATYVEEIEGVRWIIRPSIGTIEPGAYNFNATITSTDAILEYCKFELLNTNASVITSASSTATNSTDCFVGLDYTVIKDINLFGRLSIDTDATTGYVIVDSDSKWVSIDIDKKSWRGIIGFFQELRTLNEFGEETNTRDFSRFVFFFLLTTILIGIFTYFSGFELQNPGISILIIVMIILFASAGGFLTFDSASSNVSGVMGQWGFFFIFLLLTLGYMLNTIRRHGE
;
A
#
# COMPACT_ATOMS: atom_id res chain seq x y z
N HIS A 1 -24.72 35.16 33.24
CA HIS A 1 -24.23 35.23 31.84
C HIS A 1 -24.64 33.96 31.10
N ARG A 2 -24.84 34.00 29.78
CA ARG A 2 -25.19 32.80 28.99
C ARG A 2 -24.12 32.57 27.92
N LEU A 3 -23.55 31.38 27.91
CA LEU A 3 -22.64 30.93 26.84
C LEU A 3 -23.43 30.02 25.90
N THR A 4 -23.28 30.25 24.60
CA THR A 4 -23.87 29.43 23.54
C THR A 4 -22.74 28.94 22.65
N ALA A 5 -22.64 27.62 22.49
CA ALA A 5 -21.65 27.00 21.61
C ALA A 5 -22.36 26.36 20.41
N THR A 6 -21.90 26.70 19.21
CA THR A 6 -22.42 26.20 17.94
C THR A 6 -21.26 25.66 17.10
N ARG A 7 -21.43 24.48 16.53
CA ARG A 7 -20.49 23.86 15.59
C ARG A 7 -21.28 23.04 14.59
N ALA A 8 -20.95 23.16 13.30
CA ALA A 8 -21.58 22.35 12.26
C ALA A 8 -21.42 20.86 12.57
N GLY A 9 -22.51 20.09 12.47
CA GLY A 9 -22.55 18.66 12.82
C GLY A 9 -22.82 18.37 14.30
N TYR A 10 -22.96 19.38 15.16
CA TYR A 10 -23.30 19.22 16.57
C TYR A 10 -24.54 20.02 16.96
N THR A 11 -25.31 19.47 17.90
CA THR A 11 -26.45 20.13 18.52
C THR A 11 -25.94 21.35 19.29
N THR A 12 -26.57 22.50 19.06
CA THR A 12 -26.24 23.74 19.77
C THR A 12 -26.52 23.57 21.26
N GLN A 13 -25.55 23.92 22.09
CA GLN A 13 -25.68 23.80 23.55
C GLN A 13 -25.52 25.16 24.22
N GLN A 14 -26.29 25.36 25.29
CA GLN A 14 -26.30 26.61 26.05
C GLN A 14 -26.14 26.32 27.55
N VAL A 15 -25.20 27.03 28.19
CA VAL A 15 -25.02 26.97 29.63
C VAL A 15 -25.22 28.36 30.22
N THR A 16 -26.05 28.43 31.26
CA THR A 16 -26.27 29.67 32.01
C THR A 16 -25.34 29.68 33.21
N ILE A 17 -24.36 30.59 33.17
CA ILE A 17 -23.41 30.82 34.25
C ILE A 17 -24.13 31.51 35.40
N LYS A 18 -24.05 30.87 36.58
CA LYS A 18 -24.45 31.43 37.87
C LYS A 18 -23.21 31.72 38.74
N PRO A 19 -23.30 32.53 39.80
CA PRO A 19 -22.12 32.79 40.66
C PRO A 19 -21.71 31.62 41.56
N SER A 20 -22.44 30.50 41.55
CA SER A 20 -22.28 29.39 42.50
C SER A 20 -21.19 28.38 42.15
N GLN A 21 -20.58 28.48 40.97
CA GLN A 21 -19.57 27.53 40.49
C GLN A 21 -18.46 28.29 39.74
N SER A 22 -17.22 27.82 39.91
CA SER A 22 -16.03 28.38 39.25
C SER A 22 -15.71 27.72 37.90
N ILE A 23 -16.27 26.53 37.64
CA ILE A 23 -16.05 25.75 36.41
C ILE A 23 -17.40 25.31 35.86
N TYR A 24 -17.59 25.50 34.55
CA TYR A 24 -18.78 25.09 33.81
C TYR A 24 -18.37 24.22 32.63
N THR A 25 -18.73 22.94 32.64
CA THR A 25 -18.49 22.02 31.52
C THR A 25 -19.65 22.07 30.54
N LEU A 26 -19.35 22.20 29.24
CA LEU A 26 -20.34 22.20 28.16
C LEU A 26 -19.99 21.09 27.17
N THR A 27 -20.82 20.04 27.13
CA THR A 27 -20.65 18.89 26.23
C THR A 27 -21.60 19.02 25.05
N MET A 28 -21.07 18.95 23.82
CA MET A 28 -21.88 19.03 22.60
C MET A 28 -22.14 17.64 22.02
N GLN A 29 -23.40 17.32 21.72
CA GLN A 29 -23.80 16.05 21.13
C GLN A 29 -23.91 16.18 19.61
N SER A 30 -23.33 15.25 18.85
CA SER A 30 -23.43 15.21 17.38
C SER A 30 -24.90 15.14 16.93
N SER A 31 -25.27 15.91 15.90
CA SER A 31 -26.63 15.94 15.34
C SER A 31 -26.88 14.85 14.28
N SER A 32 -25.84 14.16 13.81
CA SER A 32 -25.96 13.08 12.82
C SER A 32 -24.72 12.18 12.81
N GLY A 33 -24.91 10.87 13.02
CA GLY A 33 -23.91 9.82 12.83
C GLY A 33 -22.77 9.82 13.84
N ASN A 34 -22.29 8.62 14.20
CA ASN A 34 -21.19 8.38 15.12
C ASN A 34 -19.99 9.28 14.78
N ALA A 35 -19.80 10.36 15.55
CA ALA A 35 -18.55 11.09 15.53
C ALA A 35 -17.52 10.18 16.17
N THR A 36 -16.58 9.66 15.37
CA THR A 36 -15.43 8.94 15.88
C THR A 36 -14.61 9.93 16.70
N TYR A 37 -14.73 9.81 18.02
CA TYR A 37 -13.94 10.56 18.95
C TYR A 37 -12.52 9.98 18.91
N VAL A 38 -11.60 10.70 18.28
CA VAL A 38 -10.16 10.45 18.45
C VAL A 38 -9.71 11.46 19.49
N GLU A 39 -9.79 11.06 20.76
CA GLU A 39 -9.05 11.77 21.80
C GLU A 39 -7.59 11.31 21.66
N GLU A 40 -6.69 12.25 21.36
CA GLU A 40 -5.26 11.99 21.56
C GLU A 40 -5.06 11.89 23.08
N ILE A 41 -5.07 10.67 23.61
CA ILE A 41 -4.74 10.44 25.02
C ILE A 41 -3.23 10.70 25.15
N GLU A 42 -2.91 11.89 25.65
CA GLU A 42 -1.54 12.28 25.94
C GLU A 42 -0.90 11.31 26.95
N GLY A 43 0.39 11.01 26.77
CA GLY A 43 1.12 10.14 27.70
C GLY A 43 0.98 8.64 27.47
N VAL A 44 0.27 8.18 26.43
CA VAL A 44 0.17 6.75 26.09
C VAL A 44 1.23 6.36 25.06
N ARG A 45 1.92 5.24 25.31
CA ARG A 45 2.89 4.61 24.42
C ARG A 45 2.51 3.16 24.21
N TRP A 46 2.77 2.64 23.02
CA TRP A 46 2.51 1.24 22.72
C TRP A 46 3.61 0.63 21.85
N ILE A 47 3.75 -0.69 21.99
CA ILE A 47 4.61 -1.52 21.16
C ILE A 47 3.78 -2.69 20.68
N ILE A 48 3.73 -2.90 19.36
CA ILE A 48 2.99 -4.00 18.75
C ILE A 48 3.98 -5.02 18.16
N ARG A 49 3.67 -6.31 18.33
CA ARG A 49 4.35 -7.42 17.67
C ARG A 49 3.33 -8.30 16.95
N PRO A 50 3.70 -8.94 15.83
CA PRO A 50 4.93 -8.76 15.06
C PRO A 50 5.05 -7.32 14.51
N SER A 51 6.25 -6.92 14.10
CA SER A 51 6.49 -5.57 13.57
C SER A 51 5.55 -5.27 12.41
N ILE A 52 5.02 -4.05 12.38
CA ILE A 52 4.17 -3.54 11.30
C ILE A 52 4.91 -3.65 9.96
N GLY A 53 4.19 -3.99 8.88
CA GLY A 53 4.74 -4.12 7.54
C GLY A 53 4.58 -5.52 6.95
N THR A 54 5.59 -5.98 6.21
CA THR A 54 5.53 -7.28 5.54
C THR A 54 5.56 -8.42 6.54
N ILE A 55 4.66 -9.39 6.37
CA ILE A 55 4.62 -10.61 7.17
C ILE A 55 4.48 -11.83 6.25
N GLU A 56 5.09 -12.96 6.62
CA GLU A 56 4.91 -14.21 5.88
C GLU A 56 3.58 -14.88 6.27
N PRO A 57 3.02 -15.76 5.44
CA PRO A 57 1.90 -16.59 5.85
C PRO A 57 2.31 -17.55 6.99
N GLY A 58 1.50 -17.66 8.04
CA GLY A 58 1.84 -18.48 9.19
C GLY A 58 1.00 -18.18 10.44
N ALA A 59 1.20 -18.96 11.51
CA ALA A 59 0.60 -18.70 12.80
C ALA A 59 1.44 -17.68 13.58
N TYR A 60 0.83 -16.56 13.96
CA TYR A 60 1.49 -15.51 14.74
C TYR A 60 0.70 -15.18 15.99
N ASN A 61 1.43 -14.85 17.05
CA ASN A 61 0.89 -14.16 18.19
C ASN A 61 1.03 -12.66 17.97
N PHE A 62 -0.10 -12.01 17.72
CA PHE A 62 -0.21 -10.57 17.63
C PHE A 62 -0.42 -10.02 19.03
N ASN A 63 0.50 -9.21 19.53
CA ASN A 63 0.39 -8.62 20.86
C ASN A 63 0.71 -7.13 20.86
N ALA A 64 0.11 -6.43 21.80
CA ALA A 64 0.36 -5.03 22.08
C ALA A 64 0.66 -4.88 23.58
N THR A 65 1.77 -4.21 23.87
CA THR A 65 2.09 -3.70 25.21
C THR A 65 1.82 -2.21 25.20
N ILE A 66 0.92 -1.76 26.07
CA ILE A 66 0.55 -0.36 26.24
C ILE A 66 1.08 0.09 27.59
N THR A 67 1.67 1.28 27.64
CA THR A 67 2.08 1.96 28.86
C THR A 67 1.56 3.39 28.84
N SER A 68 1.08 3.88 29.99
CA SER A 68 0.63 5.25 30.17
C SER A 68 1.45 5.95 31.26
N THR A 69 1.80 7.21 31.05
CA THR A 69 2.44 8.05 32.06
C THR A 69 1.45 8.84 32.91
N ASP A 70 0.31 9.18 32.33
CA ASP A 70 -0.61 10.19 32.86
C ASP A 70 -2.01 9.65 33.15
N ALA A 71 -2.33 8.44 32.67
CA ALA A 71 -3.63 7.80 32.86
C ALA A 71 -3.49 6.41 33.49
N ILE A 72 -4.51 6.05 34.25
CA ILE A 72 -4.71 4.69 34.73
C ILE A 72 -5.43 3.90 33.63
N LEU A 73 -4.95 2.72 33.32
CA LEU A 73 -5.56 1.79 32.37
C LEU A 73 -6.42 0.78 33.15
N GLU A 74 -7.67 0.63 32.71
CA GLU A 74 -8.61 -0.34 33.26
C GLU A 74 -8.75 -1.54 32.31
N TYR A 75 -8.97 -1.27 31.02
CA TYR A 75 -9.04 -2.30 29.98
C TYR A 75 -8.25 -1.92 28.73
N CYS A 76 -7.74 -2.93 28.04
CA CYS A 76 -7.19 -2.76 26.69
C CYS A 76 -7.78 -3.79 25.75
N LYS A 77 -7.91 -3.40 24.50
CA LYS A 77 -8.46 -4.22 23.43
C LYS A 77 -7.58 -4.10 22.21
N PHE A 78 -7.30 -5.24 21.60
CA PHE A 78 -6.60 -5.29 20.33
C PHE A 78 -7.38 -6.14 19.35
N GLU A 79 -7.57 -5.59 18.15
CA GLU A 79 -8.40 -6.18 17.11
C GLU A 79 -7.61 -6.24 15.81
N LEU A 80 -7.74 -7.37 15.11
CA LEU A 80 -7.33 -7.47 13.71
C LEU A 80 -8.55 -7.26 12.82
N LEU A 81 -8.39 -6.45 11.79
CA LEU A 81 -9.41 -6.12 10.81
C LEU A 81 -8.95 -6.49 9.41
N ASN A 82 -9.91 -6.73 8.53
CA ASN A 82 -9.66 -6.88 7.10
C ASN A 82 -9.67 -5.52 6.38
N THR A 83 -9.49 -5.54 5.06
CA THR A 83 -9.54 -4.36 4.18
C THR A 83 -10.84 -3.57 4.23
N ASN A 84 -11.94 -4.18 4.67
CA ASN A 84 -13.25 -3.54 4.78
C ASN A 84 -13.51 -3.01 6.21
N ALA A 85 -12.48 -2.95 7.05
CA ALA A 85 -12.57 -2.59 8.46
C ALA A 85 -13.53 -3.48 9.28
N SER A 86 -13.80 -4.70 8.82
CA SER A 86 -14.54 -5.68 9.64
C SER A 86 -13.57 -6.43 10.54
N VAL A 87 -13.94 -6.57 11.81
CA VAL A 87 -13.14 -7.32 12.80
C VAL A 87 -13.07 -8.79 12.39
N ILE A 88 -11.84 -9.28 12.23
CA ILE A 88 -11.53 -10.69 11.98
C ILE A 88 -11.45 -11.41 13.32
N THR A 89 -10.70 -10.84 14.26
CA THR A 89 -10.51 -11.37 15.60
C THR A 89 -10.20 -10.23 16.58
N SER A 90 -10.47 -10.46 17.85
CA SER A 90 -10.27 -9.48 18.91
C SER A 90 -9.87 -10.16 20.20
N ALA A 91 -8.98 -9.53 20.97
CA ALA A 91 -8.72 -9.87 22.35
C ALA A 91 -8.83 -8.62 23.23
N SER A 92 -9.15 -8.85 24.49
CA SER A 92 -9.14 -7.82 25.52
C SER A 92 -8.45 -8.30 26.77
N SER A 93 -7.82 -7.39 27.49
CA SER A 93 -7.15 -7.63 28.75
C SER A 93 -7.61 -6.61 29.78
N THR A 94 -7.60 -7.02 31.04
CA THR A 94 -7.92 -6.14 32.18
C THR A 94 -6.61 -5.76 32.85
N ALA A 95 -6.34 -4.46 32.93
CA ALA A 95 -5.16 -3.91 33.57
C ALA A 95 -5.41 -3.59 35.06
N THR A 96 -6.67 -3.29 35.43
CA THR A 96 -7.15 -2.96 36.78
C THR A 96 -6.22 -2.01 37.54
N ASN A 97 -6.46 -0.71 37.39
CA ASN A 97 -5.67 0.33 38.05
C ASN A 97 -4.15 0.26 37.78
N SER A 98 -3.75 -0.14 36.57
CA SER A 98 -2.32 -0.19 36.19
C SER A 98 -1.97 0.89 35.18
N THR A 99 -0.70 1.28 35.13
CA THR A 99 -0.14 2.12 34.07
C THR A 99 0.37 1.30 32.90
N ASP A 100 0.33 -0.03 32.98
CA ASP A 100 0.70 -0.95 31.91
C ASP A 100 -0.44 -1.91 31.58
N CYS A 101 -0.41 -2.41 30.35
CA CYS A 101 -1.41 -3.34 29.87
C CYS A 101 -0.86 -4.17 28.72
N PHE A 102 -1.13 -5.47 28.77
CA PHE A 102 -0.73 -6.40 27.72
C PHE A 102 -1.96 -7.10 27.16
N VAL A 103 -2.09 -7.09 25.84
CA VAL A 103 -3.13 -7.83 25.12
C VAL A 103 -2.50 -8.60 23.97
N GLY A 104 -2.83 -9.88 23.88
CA GLY A 104 -2.33 -10.78 22.85
C GLY A 104 -3.47 -11.57 22.23
N LEU A 105 -3.36 -11.85 20.94
CA LEU A 105 -4.28 -12.68 20.18
C LEU A 105 -3.48 -13.55 19.22
N ASP A 106 -3.92 -14.78 19.01
CA ASP A 106 -3.34 -15.67 18.02
C ASP A 106 -4.14 -15.59 16.72
N TYR A 107 -3.44 -15.45 15.60
CA TYR A 107 -4.05 -15.43 14.29
C TYR A 107 -3.16 -16.10 13.25
N THR A 108 -3.77 -16.94 12.41
CA THR A 108 -3.09 -17.53 11.25
C THR A 108 -3.23 -16.60 10.06
N VAL A 109 -2.13 -15.95 9.70
CA VAL A 109 -2.03 -15.09 8.52
C VAL A 109 -2.13 -15.96 7.28
N ILE A 110 -3.18 -15.70 6.50
CA ILE A 110 -3.39 -16.33 5.19
C ILE A 110 -2.70 -15.47 4.13
N LYS A 111 -2.17 -16.14 3.11
CA LYS A 111 -1.48 -15.51 1.98
C LYS A 111 -2.35 -14.45 1.27
N ASP A 112 -1.69 -13.39 0.80
CA ASP A 112 -2.26 -12.30 0.00
C ASP A 112 -3.41 -11.53 0.71
N ILE A 113 -3.45 -11.57 2.04
CA ILE A 113 -4.38 -10.78 2.86
C ILE A 113 -3.67 -9.60 3.53
N ASN A 114 -4.31 -8.44 3.47
CA ASN A 114 -3.94 -7.28 4.27
C ASN A 114 -4.68 -7.34 5.60
N LEU A 115 -3.94 -7.22 6.70
CA LEU A 115 -4.47 -7.14 8.05
C LEU A 115 -4.22 -5.74 8.60
N PHE A 116 -5.19 -5.20 9.31
CA PHE A 116 -5.07 -3.93 10.03
C PHE A 116 -5.21 -4.19 11.52
N GLY A 117 -4.44 -3.49 12.33
CA GLY A 117 -4.51 -3.53 13.79
C GLY A 117 -5.26 -2.32 14.30
N ARG A 118 -6.23 -2.55 15.20
CA ARG A 118 -6.86 -1.48 15.98
C ARG A 118 -6.60 -1.73 17.45
N LEU A 119 -5.92 -0.78 18.07
CA LEU A 119 -5.67 -0.75 19.50
C LEU A 119 -6.64 0.22 20.17
N SER A 120 -7.25 -0.21 21.26
CA SER A 120 -8.16 0.63 22.04
C SER A 120 -7.95 0.41 23.53
N ILE A 121 -8.13 1.45 24.33
CA ILE A 121 -7.99 1.41 25.80
C ILE A 121 -9.20 2.03 26.46
N ASP A 122 -9.44 1.64 27.70
CA ASP A 122 -10.43 2.25 28.59
C ASP A 122 -9.69 2.64 29.88
N THR A 123 -9.81 3.90 30.26
CA THR A 123 -9.10 4.51 31.40
C THR A 123 -9.98 4.66 32.65
N ASP A 124 -11.30 4.49 32.54
CA ASP A 124 -12.22 4.75 33.64
C ASP A 124 -13.32 3.68 33.82
N ALA A 125 -13.26 2.60 33.05
CA ALA A 125 -14.17 1.45 33.07
C ALA A 125 -15.65 1.78 32.82
N THR A 126 -15.98 3.02 32.47
CA THR A 126 -17.37 3.52 32.39
C THR A 126 -17.70 4.23 31.09
N THR A 127 -16.72 4.84 30.44
CA THR A 127 -16.87 5.55 29.15
C THR A 127 -16.67 4.65 27.94
N GLY A 128 -16.06 3.48 28.12
CA GLY A 128 -15.80 2.49 27.08
C GLY A 128 -14.46 2.73 26.37
N TYR A 129 -14.20 1.93 25.34
CA TYR A 129 -12.91 1.94 24.66
C TYR A 129 -12.71 3.17 23.76
N VAL A 130 -11.59 3.85 23.97
CA VAL A 130 -11.03 4.89 23.10
C VAL A 130 -9.97 4.27 22.19
N ILE A 131 -10.00 4.62 20.90
CA ILE A 131 -9.03 4.13 19.92
C ILE A 131 -7.73 4.91 20.09
N VAL A 132 -6.64 4.19 20.34
CA VAL A 132 -5.29 4.76 20.47
C VAL A 132 -4.55 4.69 19.15
N ASP A 133 -4.72 3.58 18.43
CA ASP A 133 -4.06 3.35 17.15
C ASP A 133 -4.99 2.54 16.23
N SER A 134 -4.99 2.88 14.95
CA SER A 134 -5.70 2.16 13.89
C SER A 134 -4.92 2.11 12.56
N ASP A 135 -3.66 2.54 12.54
CA ASP A 135 -2.84 2.65 11.33
C ASP A 135 -1.93 1.42 11.11
N SER A 136 -1.78 0.60 12.15
CA SER A 136 -0.99 -0.63 12.11
C SER A 136 -1.46 -1.54 10.97
N LYS A 137 -0.58 -1.83 10.01
CA LYS A 137 -0.88 -2.65 8.83
C LYS A 137 0.14 -3.76 8.64
N TRP A 138 -0.35 -4.98 8.44
CA TRP A 138 0.45 -6.10 7.95
C TRP A 138 0.02 -6.49 6.55
N VAL A 139 1.01 -6.61 5.66
CA VAL A 139 0.81 -7.08 4.30
C VAL A 139 1.43 -8.46 4.20
N SER A 140 0.60 -9.48 3.98
CA SER A 140 1.13 -10.81 3.74
C SER A 140 1.80 -10.84 2.37
N ILE A 141 3.13 -11.00 2.35
CA ILE A 141 3.89 -11.19 1.10
C ILE A 141 4.53 -12.55 1.16
N ASP A 142 4.29 -13.34 0.12
CA ASP A 142 4.97 -14.61 -0.09
C ASP A 142 6.37 -14.33 -0.69
N ILE A 143 7.39 -14.30 0.17
CA ILE A 143 8.80 -14.14 -0.25
C ILE A 143 9.27 -15.38 -1.05
N ASP A 144 8.55 -16.50 -0.93
CA ASP A 144 8.77 -17.73 -1.68
C ASP A 144 8.03 -17.78 -3.03
N LYS A 145 7.45 -16.65 -3.49
CA LYS A 145 7.08 -16.49 -4.90
C LYS A 145 8.35 -16.64 -5.75
N LYS A 146 8.60 -17.87 -6.20
CA LYS A 146 9.64 -18.25 -7.17
C LYS A 146 9.59 -17.42 -8.46
N SER A 147 8.52 -16.65 -8.70
CA SER A 147 8.38 -15.73 -9.84
C SER A 147 9.44 -14.62 -9.84
N TRP A 148 9.90 -14.12 -8.69
CA TRP A 148 10.89 -13.02 -8.66
C TRP A 148 12.31 -13.43 -9.09
N ARG A 149 12.61 -14.73 -9.17
CA ARG A 149 13.98 -15.21 -9.45
C ARG A 149 14.39 -15.09 -10.92
N GLY A 150 13.48 -14.69 -11.81
CA GLY A 150 13.75 -14.53 -13.25
C GLY A 150 13.25 -13.20 -13.80
N ILE A 151 13.96 -12.65 -14.79
CA ILE A 151 13.59 -11.41 -15.50
C ILE A 151 12.14 -11.49 -16.04
N ILE A 152 11.72 -12.68 -16.48
CA ILE A 152 10.35 -12.92 -16.98
C ILE A 152 9.31 -12.73 -15.86
N GLY A 153 9.56 -13.27 -14.67
CA GLY A 153 8.60 -13.15 -13.57
C GLY A 153 8.61 -11.76 -12.90
N PHE A 154 9.73 -11.03 -12.97
CA PHE A 154 9.77 -9.60 -12.66
C PHE A 154 8.77 -8.81 -13.54
N PHE A 155 8.77 -9.04 -14.85
CA PHE A 155 7.83 -8.40 -15.77
C PHE A 155 6.37 -8.84 -15.58
N GLN A 156 6.13 -10.10 -15.18
CA GLN A 156 4.79 -10.60 -14.87
C GLN A 156 4.17 -9.89 -13.65
N GLU A 157 4.94 -9.66 -12.59
CA GLU A 157 4.45 -9.01 -11.37
C GLU A 157 4.30 -7.49 -11.56
N LEU A 158 5.23 -6.84 -12.28
CA LEU A 158 5.07 -5.44 -12.67
C LEU A 158 3.78 -5.20 -13.46
N ARG A 159 3.33 -6.18 -14.25
CA ARG A 159 2.06 -6.09 -14.98
C ARG A 159 0.85 -6.00 -14.04
N THR A 160 0.93 -6.63 -12.87
CA THR A 160 -0.18 -6.77 -11.91
C THR A 160 -0.24 -5.68 -10.85
N LEU A 161 0.69 -4.72 -10.87
CA LEU A 161 0.65 -3.57 -9.97
C LEU A 161 -0.60 -2.71 -10.22
N ASN A 162 -1.36 -2.46 -9.17
CA ASN A 162 -2.61 -1.69 -9.22
C ASN A 162 -2.34 -0.18 -9.39
N GLU A 163 -1.13 0.26 -9.10
CA GLU A 163 -0.67 1.64 -9.18
C GLU A 163 -0.64 2.18 -10.62
N PHE A 164 -0.64 1.31 -11.64
CA PHE A 164 -0.66 1.72 -13.03
C PHE A 164 -2.03 2.18 -13.54
N GLY A 165 -3.11 1.93 -12.78
CA GLY A 165 -4.46 2.38 -13.12
C GLY A 165 -5.53 1.36 -12.73
N GLU A 166 -6.72 1.87 -12.43
CA GLU A 166 -7.88 1.06 -12.01
C GLU A 166 -8.58 0.37 -13.18
N GLU A 167 -8.60 1.02 -14.37
CA GLU A 167 -9.19 0.46 -15.60
C GLU A 167 -8.13 -0.27 -16.45
N THR A 168 -8.52 -1.31 -17.18
CA THR A 168 -7.59 -2.13 -17.99
C THR A 168 -6.82 -1.31 -19.02
N ASN A 169 -7.50 -0.41 -19.74
CA ASN A 169 -6.90 0.38 -20.81
C ASN A 169 -5.95 1.46 -20.26
N THR A 170 -6.33 2.12 -19.16
CA THR A 170 -5.46 3.12 -18.52
C THR A 170 -4.22 2.44 -17.92
N ARG A 171 -4.40 1.26 -17.32
CA ARG A 171 -3.30 0.45 -16.80
C ARG A 171 -2.33 -0.01 -17.87
N ASP A 172 -2.83 -0.49 -19.00
CA ASP A 172 -1.99 -0.92 -20.13
C ASP A 172 -1.22 0.26 -20.74
N PHE A 173 -1.88 1.41 -20.94
CA PHE A 173 -1.22 2.61 -21.45
C PHE A 173 -0.14 3.14 -20.50
N SER A 174 -0.45 3.31 -19.22
CA SER A 174 0.51 3.80 -18.21
C SER A 174 1.72 2.89 -18.09
N ARG A 175 1.53 1.58 -18.16
CA ARG A 175 2.63 0.59 -18.18
C ARG A 175 3.54 0.78 -19.39
N PHE A 176 2.98 0.96 -20.59
CA PHE A 176 3.79 1.16 -21.80
C PHE A 176 4.55 2.49 -21.76
N VAL A 177 3.90 3.58 -21.36
CA VAL A 177 4.56 4.90 -21.23
C VAL A 177 5.70 4.82 -20.23
N PHE A 178 5.46 4.25 -19.05
CA PHE A 178 6.48 4.07 -18.02
C PHE A 178 7.66 3.23 -18.53
N PHE A 179 7.37 2.12 -19.23
CA PHE A 179 8.39 1.24 -19.79
C PHE A 179 9.29 1.94 -20.81
N PHE A 180 8.69 2.62 -21.80
CA PHE A 180 9.46 3.30 -22.83
C PHE A 180 10.22 4.49 -22.26
N LEU A 181 9.63 5.24 -21.32
CA LEU A 181 10.33 6.32 -20.61
C LEU A 181 11.56 5.81 -19.86
N LEU A 182 11.40 4.75 -19.07
CA LEU A 182 12.50 4.12 -18.33
C LEU A 182 13.58 3.61 -19.29
N THR A 183 13.17 2.95 -20.38
CA THR A 183 14.10 2.43 -21.40
C THR A 183 14.89 3.57 -22.05
N THR A 184 14.23 4.68 -22.41
CA THR A 184 14.90 5.88 -22.96
C THR A 184 15.91 6.47 -21.97
N ILE A 185 15.56 6.57 -20.69
CA ILE A 185 16.48 7.05 -19.65
C ILE A 185 17.70 6.12 -19.54
N LEU A 186 17.49 4.80 -19.50
CA LEU A 186 18.57 3.82 -19.40
C LEU A 186 19.51 3.87 -20.61
N ILE A 187 18.97 4.03 -21.82
CA ILE A 187 19.79 4.19 -23.04
C ILE A 187 20.57 5.49 -22.97
N GLY A 188 19.94 6.60 -22.55
CA GLY A 188 20.62 7.89 -22.41
C GLY A 188 21.79 7.82 -21.44
N ILE A 189 21.59 7.19 -20.27
CA ILE A 189 22.63 6.94 -19.28
C ILE A 189 23.73 6.04 -19.87
N PHE A 190 23.37 4.91 -20.46
CA PHE A 190 24.33 4.00 -21.08
C PHE A 190 25.18 4.68 -22.15
N THR A 191 24.54 5.51 -22.99
CA THR A 191 25.20 6.25 -24.06
C THR A 191 26.17 7.30 -23.50
N TYR A 192 25.76 8.03 -22.47
CA TYR A 192 26.59 9.02 -21.80
C TYR A 192 27.85 8.42 -21.17
N PHE A 193 27.73 7.29 -20.47
CA PHE A 193 28.86 6.67 -19.77
C PHE A 193 29.75 5.81 -20.67
N SER A 194 29.17 5.02 -21.57
CA SER A 194 29.96 4.10 -22.40
C SER A 194 30.57 4.80 -23.61
N GLY A 195 29.92 5.84 -24.14
CA GLY A 195 30.24 6.41 -25.45
C GLY A 195 30.12 5.40 -26.60
N PHE A 196 29.58 4.20 -26.36
CA PHE A 196 29.62 3.09 -27.31
C PHE A 196 28.74 3.37 -28.52
N GLU A 197 27.61 4.04 -28.31
CA GLU A 197 26.71 4.50 -29.37
C GLU A 197 27.35 5.59 -30.25
N LEU A 198 28.28 6.39 -29.72
CA LEU A 198 29.01 7.39 -30.49
C LEU A 198 30.05 6.75 -31.41
N GLN A 199 30.62 5.62 -31.00
CA GLN A 199 31.60 4.86 -31.79
C GLN A 199 30.92 3.94 -32.81
N ASN A 200 29.79 3.34 -32.45
CA ASN A 200 29.02 2.43 -33.28
C ASN A 200 27.54 2.81 -33.28
N PRO A 201 27.11 3.73 -34.17
CA PRO A 201 25.74 4.23 -34.17
C PRO A 201 24.75 3.11 -34.50
N GLY A 202 23.76 2.92 -33.63
CA GLY A 202 22.67 1.96 -33.79
C GLY A 202 22.85 0.63 -33.05
N ILE A 203 23.94 0.41 -32.30
CA ILE A 203 24.06 -0.78 -31.46
C ILE A 203 23.05 -0.77 -30.31
N SER A 204 22.68 0.41 -29.80
CA SER A 204 21.61 0.56 -28.82
C SER A 204 20.31 -0.17 -29.20
N ILE A 205 20.00 -0.27 -30.49
CA ILE A 205 18.82 -0.97 -31.03
C ILE A 205 18.86 -2.47 -30.67
N LEU A 206 20.04 -3.11 -30.71
CA LEU A 206 20.19 -4.54 -30.35
C LEU A 206 19.89 -4.78 -28.86
N ILE A 207 20.33 -3.88 -28.00
CA ILE A 207 20.07 -3.94 -26.55
C ILE A 207 18.58 -3.76 -26.29
N ILE A 208 17.94 -2.81 -26.97
CA ILE A 208 16.50 -2.55 -26.85
C ILE A 208 15.68 -3.77 -27.23
N VAL A 209 16.04 -4.47 -28.31
CA VAL A 209 15.32 -5.68 -28.73
C VAL A 209 15.41 -6.79 -27.71
N MET A 210 16.56 -6.96 -27.05
CA MET A 210 16.68 -7.93 -25.96
C MET A 210 15.80 -7.57 -24.78
N ILE A 211 15.73 -6.30 -24.39
CA ILE A 211 14.85 -5.84 -23.30
C ILE A 211 13.37 -6.06 -23.67
N ILE A 212 12.98 -5.72 -24.90
CA ILE A 212 11.62 -5.90 -25.41
C ILE A 212 11.24 -7.38 -25.52
N LEU A 213 12.19 -8.26 -25.89
CA LEU A 213 12.00 -9.71 -25.91
C LEU A 213 11.61 -10.21 -24.52
N PHE A 214 12.38 -9.86 -23.48
CA PHE A 214 12.09 -10.29 -22.11
C PHE A 214 10.78 -9.70 -21.57
N ALA A 215 10.50 -8.42 -21.87
CA ALA A 215 9.24 -7.77 -21.48
C ALA A 215 8.02 -8.41 -22.19
N SER A 216 8.16 -8.80 -23.46
CA SER A 216 7.12 -9.52 -24.22
C SER A 216 6.94 -10.95 -23.70
N ALA A 217 8.04 -11.66 -23.40
CA ALA A 217 7.99 -13.01 -22.80
C ALA A 217 7.30 -13.01 -21.42
N GLY A 218 7.53 -11.97 -20.61
CA GLY A 218 6.82 -11.75 -19.35
C GLY A 218 5.37 -11.27 -19.51
N GLY A 219 4.91 -11.03 -20.74
CA GLY A 219 3.56 -10.55 -21.03
C GLY A 219 3.30 -9.11 -20.60
N PHE A 220 4.34 -8.37 -20.22
CA PHE A 220 4.24 -6.98 -19.76
C PHE A 220 3.86 -6.01 -20.89
N LEU A 221 4.22 -6.35 -22.13
CA LEU A 221 3.86 -5.60 -23.34
C LEU A 221 2.55 -6.09 -24.01
N THR A 222 1.80 -6.97 -23.35
CA THR A 222 0.52 -7.46 -23.88
C THR A 222 -0.52 -6.35 -23.87
N PHE A 223 -1.16 -6.10 -25.00
CA PHE A 223 -2.32 -5.21 -25.12
C PHE A 223 -3.57 -6.03 -25.49
N ASP A 224 -4.70 -5.70 -24.85
CA ASP A 224 -6.00 -6.21 -25.30
C ASP A 224 -6.51 -5.33 -26.45
N SER A 225 -6.55 -5.90 -27.65
CA SER A 225 -6.94 -5.15 -28.85
C SER A 225 -8.45 -4.99 -29.01
N ALA A 226 -9.27 -5.51 -28.08
CA ALA A 226 -10.74 -5.55 -28.15
C ALA A 226 -11.31 -6.16 -29.46
N SER A 227 -10.45 -6.75 -30.28
CA SER A 227 -10.73 -7.31 -31.59
C SER A 227 -10.64 -8.82 -31.48
N SER A 228 -11.71 -9.52 -31.83
CA SER A 228 -11.75 -11.00 -31.87
C SER A 228 -10.78 -11.60 -32.90
N ASN A 229 -10.17 -10.77 -33.76
CA ASN A 229 -9.32 -11.20 -34.86
C ASN A 229 -7.82 -11.17 -34.52
N VAL A 230 -7.42 -10.61 -33.38
CA VAL A 230 -6.02 -10.59 -32.95
C VAL A 230 -5.79 -11.78 -32.02
N SER A 231 -4.98 -12.74 -32.46
CA SER A 231 -4.60 -13.87 -31.61
C SER A 231 -3.85 -13.37 -30.37
N GLY A 232 -4.02 -14.04 -29.23
CA GLY A 232 -3.30 -13.67 -27.99
C GLY A 232 -1.77 -13.64 -28.17
N VAL A 233 -1.24 -14.39 -29.13
CA VAL A 233 0.16 -14.35 -29.54
C VAL A 233 0.53 -12.98 -30.13
N MET A 234 -0.29 -12.41 -31.02
CA MET A 234 -0.01 -11.11 -31.63
C MET A 234 -0.16 -9.96 -30.62
N GLY A 235 -1.09 -10.08 -29.66
CA GLY A 235 -1.21 -9.13 -28.55
C GLY A 235 0.01 -9.11 -27.64
N GLN A 236 0.63 -10.27 -27.38
CA GLN A 236 1.81 -10.39 -26.52
C GLN A 236 3.13 -10.06 -27.22
N TRP A 237 3.27 -10.47 -28.49
CA TRP A 237 4.54 -10.39 -29.23
C TRP A 237 4.59 -9.30 -30.30
N GLY A 238 3.50 -8.54 -30.49
CA GLY A 238 3.41 -7.51 -31.55
C GLY A 238 4.54 -6.48 -31.49
N PHE A 239 4.84 -5.94 -30.29
CA PHE A 239 5.96 -5.03 -30.11
C PHE A 239 7.30 -5.67 -30.43
N PHE A 240 7.53 -6.91 -29.99
CA PHE A 240 8.76 -7.64 -30.32
C PHE A 240 8.94 -7.80 -31.83
N PHE A 241 7.89 -8.17 -32.57
CA PHE A 241 7.98 -8.31 -34.03
C PHE A 241 8.34 -7.00 -34.73
N ILE A 242 7.74 -5.87 -34.32
CA ILE A 242 8.07 -4.55 -34.89
C ILE A 242 9.55 -4.23 -34.67
N PHE A 243 10.04 -4.38 -33.45
CA PHE A 243 11.44 -4.08 -33.11
C PHE A 243 12.43 -5.07 -33.73
N LEU A 244 12.05 -6.34 -33.87
CA LEU A 244 12.84 -7.33 -34.59
C LEU A 244 13.02 -6.94 -36.06
N LEU A 245 11.96 -6.53 -36.75
CA LEU A 245 12.02 -6.08 -38.14
C LEU A 245 12.90 -4.83 -38.30
N LEU A 246 12.77 -3.85 -37.39
CA LEU A 246 13.63 -2.66 -37.38
C LEU A 246 15.12 -3.04 -37.23
N THR A 247 15.40 -4.01 -36.36
CA THR A 247 16.77 -4.47 -36.08
C THR A 247 17.37 -5.24 -37.23
N LEU A 248 16.59 -6.13 -37.87
CA LEU A 248 17.01 -6.82 -39.08
C LEU A 248 17.30 -5.82 -40.21
N GLY A 249 16.45 -4.79 -40.37
CA GLY A 249 16.69 -3.71 -41.32
C GLY A 249 17.99 -2.96 -41.05
N TYR A 250 18.27 -2.62 -39.80
CA TYR A 250 19.54 -2.02 -39.39
C TYR A 250 20.73 -2.94 -39.72
N MET A 251 20.68 -4.21 -39.32
CA MET A 251 21.77 -5.17 -39.55
C MET A 251 22.06 -5.35 -41.04
N LEU A 252 21.03 -5.48 -41.88
CA LEU A 252 21.19 -5.60 -43.33
C LEU A 252 21.85 -4.35 -43.93
N ASN A 253 21.46 -3.16 -43.48
CA ASN A 253 22.05 -1.91 -43.96
C ASN A 253 23.52 -1.77 -43.53
N THR A 254 23.85 -2.15 -42.29
CA THR A 254 25.23 -2.10 -41.77
C THR A 254 26.13 -3.09 -42.49
N ILE A 255 25.66 -4.32 -42.74
CA ILE A 255 26.40 -5.33 -43.52
C ILE A 255 26.67 -4.83 -44.93
N ARG A 256 25.66 -4.23 -45.59
CA ARG A 256 25.83 -3.65 -46.92
C ARG A 256 26.91 -2.57 -46.94
N ARG A 257 26.91 -1.65 -45.98
CA ARG A 257 27.90 -0.56 -45.89
C ARG A 257 29.34 -1.02 -45.64
N HIS A 258 29.55 -2.21 -45.09
CA HIS A 258 30.88 -2.78 -44.86
C HIS A 258 31.35 -3.69 -46.01
N GLY A 259 30.44 -4.10 -46.90
CA GLY A 259 30.75 -4.90 -48.08
C GLY A 259 31.02 -4.07 -49.34
N GLU A 260 30.76 -2.76 -49.30
CA GLU A 260 31.17 -1.75 -50.29
C GLU A 260 32.50 -1.11 -49.85
#